data_AF-A0A917YK02-F1
#
_entry.id   AF-A0A917YK02-F1
#
_cell.length_a   1.000
_cell.length_b   1.000
_cell.length_c   1.000
_cell.angle_alpha   90.00
_cell.angle_beta   90.00
_cell.angle_gamma   90.00
#
_symmetry.space_group_name_H-M   'P 1'
#
loop_
_entity.id
_entity.type
_entity.pdbx_description
1 polymer ?
#
loop_
_entity_poly.entity_id
_entity_poly.type
_entity_poly.pdbx_seq_one_letter_code
_entity_poly.pdbx_strand_id
1 'polypeptide(L)' 'MKQEFITPHCPQKNGMVERVIQTMKEQCIHRQRFDSIQHATRAIGDWISFYNNRRPHQALDMKTPAEAFALAA' A
#
# COMPACT_ATOMS: atom_id res chain seq x y z
N MET A 1 -14.77 12.82 8.42
CA MET A 1 -14.69 12.00 7.20
C MET A 1 -16.04 11.34 6.97
N LYS A 2 -16.54 11.34 5.73
CA LYS A 2 -17.76 10.62 5.32
C LYS A 2 -17.32 9.31 4.67
N GLN A 3 -17.89 8.18 5.10
CA GLN A 3 -17.62 6.89 4.46
C GLN A 3 -18.30 6.83 3.09
N GLU A 4 -17.56 6.41 2.07
CA GLU A 4 -18.06 6.19 0.73
C GLU A 4 -17.85 4.74 0.32
N PHE A 5 -18.85 4.17 -0.37
CA PHE A 5 -18.79 2.82 -0.90
C PHE A 5 -18.70 2.87 -2.42
N ILE A 6 -17.99 1.91 -3.00
CA ILE A 6 -18.02 1.71 -4.44
C ILE A 6 -19.43 1.33 -4.89
N THR A 7 -19.77 1.70 -6.12
CA THR A 7 -21.01 1.24 -6.76
C THR A 7 -21.01 -0.29 -6.84
N PRO A 8 -22.13 -0.96 -6.52
CA PRO A 8 -22.24 -2.41 -6.70
C PRO A 8 -21.83 -2.85 -8.11
N HIS A 9 -21.19 -4.02 -8.20
CA HIS A 9 -20.70 -4.61 -9.46
C HIS A 9 -19.65 -3.77 -10.22
N CYS A 10 -19.01 -2.80 -9.56
CA CYS A 10 -17.93 -1.99 -10.14
C CYS A 10 -16.58 -2.19 -9.41
N PRO A 11 -16.00 -3.41 -9.41
CA PRO A 11 -14.76 -3.71 -8.68
C PRO A 11 -13.57 -2.84 -9.12
N GLN A 12 -13.54 -2.41 -10.39
CA GLN A 12 -12.50 -1.54 -10.93
C GLN A 12 -12.36 -0.21 -10.17
N LYS A 13 -13.41 0.27 -9.49
CA LYS A 13 -13.35 1.47 -8.64
C LYS A 13 -12.45 1.28 -7.42
N ASN A 14 -12.21 0.04 -7.02
CA ASN A 14 -11.32 -0.34 -5.93
C ASN A 14 -9.91 -0.76 -6.41
N GLY A 15 -9.63 -0.67 -7.72
CA GLY A 15 -8.42 -1.23 -8.31
C GLY A 15 -7.11 -0.65 -7.74
N MET A 16 -7.12 0.61 -7.29
CA MET A 16 -5.96 1.24 -6.66
C MET A 16 -5.55 0.53 -5.37
N VAL A 17 -6.49 0.32 -4.44
CA VAL A 17 -6.18 -0.37 -3.16
C VAL A 17 -5.89 -1.85 -3.39
N GLU A 18 -6.58 -2.48 -4.35
CA GLU A 18 -6.31 -3.88 -4.72
C GLU A 18 -4.89 -4.07 -5.22
N ARG A 19 -4.40 -3.15 -6.07
CA ARG A 19 -3.00 -3.17 -6.54
C ARG A 19 -2.00 -3.02 -5.39
N VAL A 20 -2.28 -2.15 -4.43
CA VAL A 20 -1.42 -1.97 -3.24
C VAL A 20 -1.38 -3.25 -2.41
N ILE A 21 -2.54 -3.87 -2.15
CA ILE A 21 -2.66 -5.11 -1.38
C ILE A 21 -1.93 -6.26 -2.10
N GLN A 22 -2.10 -6.40 -3.41
CA GLN A 22 -1.40 -7.40 -4.20
C GLN A 22 0.13 -7.23 -4.09
N THR A 23 0.62 -6.00 -4.27
CA THR A 23 2.05 -5.68 -4.17
C THR A 23 2.60 -6.03 -2.79
N MET A 24 1.88 -5.69 -1.72
CA MET A 24 2.26 -6.04 -0.35
C MET A 24 2.34 -7.55 -0.14
N LYS A 25 1.36 -8.29 -0.67
CA LYS A 25 1.35 -9.75 -0.58
C LYS A 25 2.57 -10.35 -1.26
N GLU A 26 2.85 -9.96 -2.49
CA GLU A 26 3.95 -10.50 -3.30
C GLU A 26 5.34 -10.13 -2.77
N GLN A 27 5.48 -8.93 -2.19
CA GLN A 27 6.79 -8.41 -1.77
C GLN A 27 7.09 -8.61 -0.29
N CYS A 28 6.09 -8.75 0.56
CA CYS A 28 6.26 -8.88 2.01
C CYS A 28 5.66 -10.19 2.52
N ILE A 29 4.36 -10.39 2.39
CA ILE A 29 3.64 -11.47 3.10
C ILE A 29 4.04 -12.84 2.58
N HIS A 30 4.07 -13.05 1.26
CA HIS A 30 4.37 -14.36 0.66
C HIS A 30 5.85 -14.74 0.72
N ARG A 31 6.74 -13.81 1.08
CA ARG A 31 8.19 -14.02 1.08
C ARG A 31 8.75 -14.51 2.42
N GLN A 32 7.92 -14.54 3.47
CA GLN A 32 8.37 -14.84 4.82
C GLN A 32 7.34 -15.71 5.55
N ARG A 33 7.83 -16.50 6.51
CA ARG A 33 6.98 -17.11 7.52
C ARG A 33 7.02 -16.23 8.77
N PHE A 34 5.86 -16.00 9.36
CA PHE A 34 5.75 -15.24 10.60
C PHE A 34 5.67 -16.18 11.78
N ASP A 35 6.52 -15.94 12.78
CA ASP A 35 6.55 -16.73 14.01
C ASP A 35 5.47 -16.30 15.00
N SER A 36 4.95 -15.07 14.85
CA SER A 36 3.90 -14.52 15.69
C SER A 36 3.16 -13.38 14.97
N ILE A 37 1.99 -13.01 15.51
CA ILE A 37 1.24 -11.83 15.05
C ILE A 37 2.09 -10.58 15.23
N GLN A 38 2.87 -10.47 16.31
CA GLN A 38 3.76 -9.34 16.57
C GLN A 38 4.84 -9.22 15.50
N HIS A 39 5.43 -10.34 15.08
CA HIS A 39 6.39 -10.37 13.97
C HIS A 39 5.71 -9.90 12.67
N ALA A 40 4.52 -10.42 12.35
CA ALA A 40 3.77 -10.00 11.16
C ALA A 40 3.45 -8.50 11.17
N THR A 41 2.95 -7.97 12.28
CA THR A 41 2.62 -6.54 12.45
C THR A 41 3.84 -5.66 12.20
N ARG A 42 5.01 -6.03 12.76
CA ARG A 42 6.24 -5.27 12.54
C ARG A 42 6.68 -5.31 11.08
N ALA A 43 6.76 -6.50 10.48
CA ALA A 43 7.22 -6.65 9.11
C ALA A 43 6.30 -5.94 8.10
N ILE A 44 4.98 -6.01 8.30
CA ILE A 44 4.00 -5.30 7.48
C ILE A 44 4.14 -3.78 7.69
N GLY A 45 4.28 -3.33 8.94
CA GLY A 45 4.50 -1.91 9.25
C GLY A 45 5.76 -1.34 8.60
N ASP A 46 6.86 -2.09 8.68
CA ASP A 46 8.14 -1.73 8.04
C ASP A 46 7.98 -1.65 6.51
N TRP A 47 7.25 -2.60 5.90
CA TRP A 47 6.97 -2.58 4.47
C TRP A 47 6.11 -1.37 4.06
N ILE A 48 5.07 -1.04 4.82
CA ILE A 48 4.21 0.14 4.57
C ILE A 48 5.04 1.42 4.66
N SER A 49 5.88 1.54 5.69
CA SER A 49 6.77 2.70 5.87
C SER A 49 7.73 2.85 4.69
N PHE A 50 8.33 1.74 4.23
CA PHE A 50 9.17 1.73 3.04
C PHE A 50 8.39 2.14 1.76
N TYR A 51 7.21 1.56 1.52
CA TYR A 51 6.41 1.83 0.33
C TYR A 51 6.02 3.31 0.22
N ASN A 52 5.66 3.94 1.35
CA ASN A 52 5.19 5.32 1.40
C ASN A 52 6.31 6.37 1.43
N ASN A 53 7.45 6.08 2.06
CA ASN A 53 8.47 7.10 2.34
C ASN A 53 9.80 6.88 1.61
N ARG A 54 10.01 5.72 0.97
CA ARG A 54 11.31 5.37 0.37
C ARG A 54 11.22 4.81 -1.04
N ARG A 55 10.10 4.19 -1.42
CA ARG A 55 9.93 3.59 -2.75
C ARG A 55 9.50 4.67 -3.76
N PRO A 56 10.33 5.00 -4.76
CA PRO A 56 9.91 5.86 -5.86
C PRO A 56 8.95 5.11 -6.80
N HIS A 57 7.93 5.80 -7.31
CA HIS A 57 6.95 5.21 -8.24
C HIS A 57 6.95 5.96 -9.55
N GLN A 58 7.02 5.20 -10.66
CA GLN A 58 7.03 5.79 -12.01
C GLN A 58 5.77 6.63 -12.30
N ALA A 59 4.61 6.22 -11.80
CA ALA A 59 3.35 6.97 -11.95
C ALA A 59 3.33 8.30 -11.17
N LEU A 60 4.30 8.52 -10.29
CA LEU A 60 4.45 9.73 -9.48
C LEU A 60 5.71 10.53 -9.86
N ASP A 61 6.17 10.41 -11.12
CA ASP A 61 7.43 11.00 -11.60
C ASP A 61 8.63 10.64 -10.72
N MET A 62 8.73 9.36 -10.33
CA MET A 62 9.76 8.83 -9.44
C MET A 62 9.76 9.42 -8.02
N LYS A 63 8.68 10.08 -7.60
CA LYS A 63 8.47 10.47 -6.20
C LYS A 63 7.91 9.31 -5.39
N THR A 64 8.10 9.39 -4.08
CA THR A 64 7.42 8.54 -3.10
C THR A 64 5.97 9.01 -2.89
N PRO A 65 5.06 8.14 -2.41
CA PRO A 65 3.68 8.54 -2.12
C PRO A 65 3.60 9.68 -1.11
N ALA A 66 4.47 9.71 -0.10
CA ALA A 66 4.52 10.78 0.88
C ALA A 66 4.93 12.12 0.25
N GLU A 67 5.93 12.14 -0.64
CA GLU A 67 6.33 13.35 -1.36
C GLU A 67 5.22 13.84 -2.30
N ALA A 68 4.59 12.94 -3.05
CA ALA A 68 3.49 13.30 -3.94
C ALA A 68 2.29 13.86 -3.16
N PHE A 69 1.98 13.29 -1.99
CA PHE A 69 0.92 13.79 -1.12
C PHE A 69 1.26 15.18 -0.55
N ALA A 70 2.50 15.38 -0.10
CA ALA A 70 2.94 16.67 0.45
C ALA A 70 2.93 17.80 -0.60
N LEU A 71 3.12 17.49 -1.88
CA LEU A 71 3.03 18.46 -2.98
C LEU A 71 1.59 18.74 -3.42
N ALA A 72 0.64 17.85 -3.11
CA ALA A 72 -0.77 18.00 -3.43
C ALA A 72 -1.59 18.67 -2.32
N ALA A 73 -0.98 18.85 -1.13
CA ALA A 73 -1.55 19.56 0.02
C ALA A 73 -1.30 21.06 -0.08
#